data_AF-A0A961CBS2-F1
#
_entry.id   AF-A0A961CBS2-F1
#
_cell.length_a   1.000
_cell.length_b   1.000
_cell.length_c   1.000
_cell.angle_alpha   90.00
_cell.angle_beta   90.00
_cell.angle_gamma   90.00
#
_symmetry.space_group_name_H-M   'P 1'
#
loop_
_entity.id
_entity.type
_entity.pdbx_description
1 polymer ?
#
loop_
_entity_poly.entity_id
_entity_poly.type
_entity_poly.pdbx_seq_one_letter_code
_entity_poly.pdbx_strand_id
1 'polypeptide(L)'
;MTASVPADRFVRPAAAWYLALQPGLVLLSAMAASESVYDKVRGRVPLPSRRTVQALAAATAAVHVGEAAFAYRKARSLGMTRSAPRWAVETFACGFPVLLSLANQAPVTEQ
;
A
#
# COMPACT_ATOMS: atom_id res chain seq x y z
N MET A 1 6.27 14.03 32.59
CA MET A 1 5.29 13.66 31.55
C MET A 1 5.77 12.39 30.86
N THR A 2 5.26 11.24 31.27
CA THR A 2 5.48 9.97 30.57
C THR A 2 4.50 9.90 29.41
N ALA A 3 4.99 9.97 28.17
CA ALA A 3 4.15 9.73 27.00
C ALA A 3 3.72 8.25 27.01
N SER A 4 2.42 7.99 27.08
CA SER A 4 1.87 6.64 27.01
C SER A 4 2.09 6.07 25.61
N VAL A 5 2.64 4.85 25.56
CA VAL A 5 2.86 4.11 24.30
C VAL A 5 1.48 3.77 23.71
N PRO A 6 1.19 4.14 22.45
CA PRO A 6 -0.07 3.74 21.81
C PRO A 6 -0.23 2.23 21.87
N ALA A 7 -1.47 1.77 22.13
CA ALA A 7 -1.78 0.34 22.14
C ALA A 7 -1.29 -0.28 20.83
N ASP A 8 -0.59 -1.42 20.92
CA ASP A 8 0.02 -2.12 19.78
C ASP A 8 -1.06 -2.81 18.92
N ARG A 9 -1.93 -2.00 18.32
CA ARG A 9 -3.15 -2.41 17.62
C ARG A 9 -3.08 -1.98 16.16
N PHE A 10 -3.49 -2.89 15.30
CA PHE A 10 -3.65 -2.64 13.88
C PHE A 10 -5.13 -2.38 13.55
N VAL A 11 -5.39 -1.34 12.76
CA VAL A 11 -6.73 -1.04 12.23
C VAL A 11 -6.79 -1.52 10.78
N ARG A 12 -7.70 -2.46 10.50
CA ARG A 12 -7.82 -3.08 9.18
C ARG A 12 -8.69 -2.23 8.25
N PRO A 13 -8.27 -2.01 6.99
CA PRO A 13 -9.14 -1.40 5.99
C PRO A 13 -10.41 -2.21 5.76
N ALA A 14 -11.48 -1.53 5.34
CA ALA A 14 -12.69 -2.18 4.88
C ALA A 14 -12.40 -3.06 3.65
N ALA A 15 -13.06 -4.21 3.54
CA ALA A 15 -12.86 -5.15 2.43
C ALA A 15 -13.08 -4.50 1.04
N ALA A 16 -14.00 -3.53 0.96
CA ALA A 16 -14.29 -2.77 -0.26
C ALA A 16 -13.05 -2.06 -0.83
N TRP A 17 -12.10 -1.64 0.01
CA TRP A 17 -10.86 -0.99 -0.46
C TRP A 17 -9.97 -1.95 -1.24
N TYR A 18 -9.87 -3.21 -0.80
CA TYR A 18 -9.11 -4.23 -1.53
C TYR A 18 -9.75 -4.52 -2.89
N LEU A 19 -11.08 -4.55 -2.96
CA LEU A 19 -11.80 -4.78 -4.22
C LEU A 19 -11.64 -3.62 -5.20
N ALA A 20 -11.53 -2.38 -4.72
CA ALA A 20 -11.33 -1.22 -5.58
C ALA A 20 -9.92 -1.13 -6.18
N LEU A 21 -8.88 -1.45 -5.39
CA LEU A 21 -7.48 -1.21 -5.78
C LEU A 21 -6.80 -2.43 -6.42
N GLN A 22 -7.05 -3.63 -5.89
CA GLN A 22 -6.29 -4.81 -6.30
C GLN A 22 -6.52 -5.25 -7.75
N PRO A 23 -7.73 -5.17 -8.32
CA PRO A 23 -7.92 -5.53 -9.73
C PRO A 23 -7.08 -4.67 -10.68
N GLY A 24 -6.93 -3.38 -10.38
CA GLY A 24 -6.12 -2.45 -11.17
C GLY A 24 -4.63 -2.80 -11.11
N LEU A 25 -4.09 -3.02 -9.91
CA LEU A 25 -2.69 -3.44 -9.69
C LEU A 25 -2.37 -4.78 -10.33
N VAL A 26 -3.26 -5.76 -10.19
CA VAL A 26 -3.11 -7.08 -10.82
C VAL A 26 -3.11 -6.96 -12.34
N LEU A 27 -4.02 -6.18 -12.91
CA LEU A 27 -4.09 -6.00 -14.35
C LEU A 27 -2.88 -5.23 -14.89
N LEU A 28 -2.45 -4.16 -14.22
CA LEU A 28 -1.24 -3.41 -14.56
C LEU A 28 -0.01 -4.31 -14.56
N SER A 29 0.14 -5.12 -13.51
CA SER A 29 1.27 -6.06 -13.39
C SER A 29 1.23 -7.14 -14.48
N ALA A 30 0.04 -7.68 -14.77
CA ALA A 30 -0.14 -8.67 -15.83
C ALA A 30 0.18 -8.11 -17.21
N MET A 31 -0.25 -6.88 -17.53
CA MET A 31 0.09 -6.20 -18.78
C MET A 31 1.58 -5.88 -18.88
N ALA A 32 2.22 -5.49 -17.78
CA ALA A 32 3.66 -5.23 -17.76
C ALA A 32 4.49 -6.51 -18.00
N ALA A 33 4.06 -7.64 -17.42
CA ALA A 33 4.76 -8.92 -17.48
C ALA A 33 4.46 -9.73 -18.75
N SER A 34 3.26 -9.61 -19.33
CA SER A 34 2.81 -10.47 -20.45
C SER A 34 2.38 -9.66 -21.67
N GLU A 35 3.05 -9.92 -22.79
CA GLU A 35 2.70 -9.35 -24.10
C GLU A 35 1.29 -9.74 -24.53
N SER A 36 0.94 -11.02 -24.37
CA SER A 36 -0.38 -11.53 -24.71
C SER A 36 -1.50 -10.84 -23.93
N VAL A 37 -1.28 -10.56 -22.63
CA VAL A 37 -2.26 -9.82 -21.82
C VAL A 37 -2.35 -8.37 -22.28
N TYR A 38 -1.22 -7.71 -22.49
CA TYR A 38 -1.18 -6.33 -23.00
C TYR A 38 -1.92 -6.19 -24.34
N ASP A 39 -1.67 -7.06 -25.32
CA ASP A 39 -2.30 -7.02 -26.64
C ASP A 39 -3.82 -7.26 -26.56
N LYS A 40 -4.26 -8.20 -25.71
CA LYS A 40 -5.68 -8.45 -25.45
C LYS A 40 -6.40 -7.22 -24.88
N VAL A 41 -5.75 -6.44 -24.02
CA VAL A 41 -6.37 -5.24 -23.43
C VAL A 41 -6.31 -4.08 -24.43
N ARG A 42 -5.18 -3.89 -25.11
CA ARG A 42 -5.00 -2.87 -26.14
C ARG A 42 -6.00 -3.00 -27.30
N GLY A 43 -6.42 -4.23 -27.61
CA GLY A 43 -7.48 -4.48 -28.60
C GLY A 43 -8.89 -4.03 -28.17
N ARG A 44 -9.09 -3.67 -26.89
CA ARG A 44 -10.38 -3.24 -26.33
C ARG A 44 -10.41 -1.78 -25.91
N VAL A 45 -9.28 -1.26 -25.43
CA VAL A 45 -9.16 0.12 -24.96
C VAL A 45 -7.84 0.74 -25.43
N PRO A 46 -7.80 2.05 -25.72
CA PRO A 46 -6.55 2.74 -26.00
C PRO A 46 -5.59 2.61 -24.80
N LEU A 47 -4.38 2.11 -25.04
CA LEU A 47 -3.33 1.99 -24.04
C LEU A 47 -2.06 2.72 -24.50
N PRO A 48 -1.27 3.29 -23.55
CA PRO A 48 0.08 3.75 -23.84
C PRO A 48 0.97 2.57 -24.22
N SER A 49 2.18 2.86 -24.74
CA SER A 49 3.13 1.81 -25.13
C SER A 49 3.42 0.83 -23.99
N ARG A 50 3.73 -0.43 -24.32
CA ARG A 50 4.05 -1.47 -23.33
C ARG A 50 5.22 -1.07 -22.43
N ARG A 51 6.22 -0.36 -22.98
CA ARG A 51 7.34 0.20 -22.20
C ARG A 51 6.87 1.23 -21.17
N THR A 52 5.89 2.06 -21.52
CA THR A 52 5.25 2.99 -20.58
C THR A 52 4.49 2.24 -19.50
N VAL A 53 3.74 1.19 -19.84
CA VAL A 53 3.03 0.34 -18.86
C VAL A 53 4.01 -0.33 -17.89
N GLN A 54 5.14 -0.84 -18.39
CA GLN A 54 6.21 -1.40 -17.56
C GLN A 54 6.83 -0.36 -16.62
N ALA A 55 7.09 0.86 -17.14
CA ALA A 55 7.59 1.96 -16.32
C ALA A 55 6.58 2.36 -15.22
N LEU A 56 5.29 2.41 -15.54
CA LEU A 56 4.23 2.67 -14.57
C LEU A 56 4.14 1.57 -13.52
N ALA A 57 4.23 0.30 -13.92
CA ALA A 57 4.25 -0.82 -12.98
C ALA A 57 5.47 -0.76 -12.04
N ALA A 58 6.66 -0.47 -12.58
CA ALA A 58 7.88 -0.31 -11.79
C ALA A 58 7.80 0.88 -10.82
N ALA A 59 7.31 2.03 -11.29
CA ALA A 59 7.09 3.21 -10.44
C ALA A 59 6.07 2.93 -9.34
N THR A 60 4.97 2.25 -9.66
CA THR A 60 3.95 1.84 -8.69
C THR A 60 4.55 0.92 -7.62
N ALA A 61 5.31 -0.11 -8.03
CA ALA A 61 5.99 -0.99 -7.10
C ALA A 61 6.96 -0.23 -6.18
N ALA A 62 7.73 0.70 -6.72
CA ALA A 62 8.65 1.53 -5.93
C ALA A 62 7.92 2.39 -4.89
N VAL A 63 6.79 3.00 -5.25
CA VAL A 63 5.94 3.76 -4.32
C VAL A 63 5.42 2.86 -3.20
N HIS A 64 4.84 1.70 -3.53
CA HIS A 64 4.29 0.78 -2.52
C HIS A 64 5.36 0.25 -1.56
N VAL A 65 6.56 -0.06 -2.06
CA VAL A 65 7.70 -0.45 -1.20
C VAL A 65 8.12 0.71 -0.29
N GLY A 66 8.21 1.92 -0.83
CA GLY A 66 8.55 3.13 -0.06
C GLY A 66 7.55 3.41 1.05
N GLU A 67 6.24 3.34 0.74
CA GLU A 67 5.17 3.53 1.72
C GLU A 67 5.19 2.46 2.81
N ALA A 68 5.38 1.18 2.44
CA ALA A 68 5.46 0.08 3.40
C ALA A 68 6.66 0.23 4.34
N ALA A 69 7.83 0.61 3.82
CA ALA A 69 9.03 0.87 4.60
C ALA A 69 8.83 2.07 5.55
N PHE A 70 8.20 3.14 5.07
CA PHE A 70 7.85 4.29 5.90
C PHE A 70 6.84 3.93 7.00
N ALA A 71 5.80 3.16 6.68
CA ALA A 71 4.81 2.69 7.65
C ALA A 71 5.45 1.83 8.74
N TYR A 72 6.34 0.91 8.38
CA TYR A 72 7.10 0.11 9.33
C TYR A 72 7.91 0.99 10.30
N ARG A 73 8.68 1.94 9.76
CA ARG A 73 9.51 2.85 10.56
C ARG A 73 8.65 3.71 11.48
N LYS A 74 7.52 4.22 10.98
CA LYS A 74 6.60 5.06 11.75
C LYS A 74 5.92 4.28 12.87
N ALA A 75 5.43 3.07 12.62
CA ALA A 75 4.85 2.21 13.65
C ALA A 75 5.87 1.89 14.75
N ARG A 76 7.13 1.62 14.39
CA ARG A 76 8.21 1.43 15.37
C ARG A 76 8.54 2.69 16.17
N SER A 77 8.57 3.87 15.55
CA SER A 77 8.78 5.12 16.29
C SER A 77 7.65 5.46 17.26
N LEU A 78 6.46 4.91 17.02
CA LEU A 78 5.30 5.00 17.93
C LEU A 78 5.31 3.89 19.00
N GLY A 79 6.33 3.04 19.08
CA GLY A 79 6.41 1.94 20.05
C GLY A 79 5.57 0.70 19.69
N MET A 80 4.90 0.70 18.54
CA MET A 80 4.03 -0.40 18.05
C MET A 80 4.86 -1.53 17.40
N THR A 81 5.79 -2.10 18.15
CA THR A 81 6.83 -2.98 17.58
C THR A 81 6.26 -4.30 17.05
N ARG A 82 5.19 -4.87 17.65
CA ARG A 82 4.61 -6.14 17.19
C ARG A 82 3.71 -5.95 15.98
N SER A 83 2.95 -4.86 15.89
CA SER A 83 2.07 -4.59 14.74
C SER A 83 2.78 -3.89 13.57
N ALA A 84 4.00 -3.40 13.73
CA ALA A 84 4.75 -2.73 12.65
C ALA A 84 4.87 -3.55 11.34
N PRO A 85 5.16 -4.87 11.34
CA PRO A 85 5.15 -5.67 10.11
C PRO A 85 3.77 -5.71 9.45
N ARG A 86 2.70 -5.74 10.25
CA ARG A 86 1.33 -5.77 9.74
C ARG A 86 0.95 -4.44 9.10
N TRP A 87 1.32 -3.32 9.72
CA TRP A 87 1.21 -2.00 9.11
C TRP A 87 1.95 -1.89 7.78
N ALA A 88 3.16 -2.46 7.69
CA ALA A 88 3.93 -2.47 6.46
C ALA A 88 3.28 -3.30 5.35
N VAL A 89 2.88 -4.54 5.64
CA VAL A 89 2.22 -5.45 4.67
C VAL A 89 0.92 -4.86 4.16
N GLU A 90 0.13 -4.27 5.06
CA GLU A 90 -1.18 -3.72 4.70
C GLU A 90 -1.04 -2.40 3.93
N THR A 91 -0.01 -1.59 4.25
CA THR A 91 0.36 -0.42 3.42
C THR A 91 0.87 -0.87 2.05
N PHE A 92 1.65 -1.94 1.96
CA PHE A 92 2.06 -2.48 0.67
C PHE A 92 0.86 -2.94 -0.17
N ALA A 93 -0.13 -3.58 0.45
CA ALA A 93 -1.30 -4.11 -0.25
C ALA A 93 -2.36 -3.04 -0.61
N CYS A 94 -2.60 -2.06 0.27
CA CYS A 94 -3.67 -1.07 0.12
C CYS A 94 -3.17 0.35 -0.16
N GLY A 95 -1.87 0.60 -0.04
CA GLY A 95 -1.25 1.91 -0.23
C GLY A 95 -1.60 2.93 0.87
N PHE A 96 -1.64 4.18 0.44
CA PHE A 96 -1.78 5.37 1.28
C PHE A 96 -2.95 5.42 2.29
N PRO A 97 -4.14 4.80 2.11
CA PRO A 97 -5.22 4.88 3.10
C PRO A 97 -4.86 4.20 4.44
N VAL A 98 -4.08 3.11 4.38
CA VAL A 98 -3.51 2.46 5.58
C VAL A 98 -2.49 3.40 6.21
N LEU A 99 -1.65 4.02 5.39
CA LEU A 99 -0.65 4.96 5.89
C LEU A 99 -1.28 6.18 6.59
N LEU A 100 -2.38 6.72 6.07
CA LEU A 100 -3.14 7.78 6.74
C LEU A 100 -3.70 7.32 8.10
N SER A 101 -4.23 6.10 8.15
CA SER A 101 -4.75 5.53 9.39
C SER A 101 -3.66 5.37 10.45
N LEU A 102 -2.42 5.04 10.04
CA LEU A 102 -1.24 5.03 10.90
C LEU A 102 -0.82 6.45 11.28
N ALA A 103 -0.91 7.41 10.36
CA ALA A 103 -0.55 8.79 10.62
C ALA A 103 -1.48 9.48 11.62
N ASN A 104 -2.74 9.04 11.67
CA ASN A 104 -3.74 9.52 12.61
C ASN A 104 -3.73 8.78 13.96
N GLN A 105 -2.82 7.81 14.17
CA GLN A 105 -2.60 7.24 15.49
C GLN A 105 -1.93 8.31 16.36
N ALA A 106 -2.71 8.99 17.21
CA ALA A 106 -2.17 9.86 18.25
C ALA A 106 -1.50 9.03 19.35
N PRO A 107 -0.45 9.55 20.02
CA PRO A 107 -0.05 8.99 21.30
C PRO A 107 -1.25 9.13 22.26
N VAL A 108 -1.74 8.00 22.79
CA VAL A 108 -2.85 7.99 23.76
C VAL A 108 -2.40 8.84 24.95
N THR A 109 -3.23 9.76 25.44
CA THR A 109 -2.96 10.56 26.64
C THR A 109 -3.86 10.00 27.75
N GLU A 110 -3.29 9.44 28.82
CA GLU A 110 -4.09 9.02 29.98
C GLU A 110 -4.65 10.25 30.71
N GLN A 111 -5.95 10.23 31.02
CA GLN A 111 -6.62 11.17 31.95
C GLN A 111 -6.65 10.59 33.35
#